data_AF-A0A354FX08-F1
#
_entry.id   AF-A0A354FX08-F1
#
_cell.length_a   1.000
_cell.length_b   1.000
_cell.length_c   1.000
_cell.angle_alpha   90.00
_cell.angle_beta   90.00
_cell.angle_gamma   90.00
#
_symmetry.space_group_name_H-M   'P 1'
#
loop_
_entity.id
_entity.type
_entity.pdbx_description
1 polymer ?
#
loop_
_entity_poly.entity_id
_entity_poly.type
_entity_poly.pdbx_seq_one_letter_code
_entity_poly.pdbx_strand_id
1 'polypeptide(L)' 'TPLQYEICEDLEKPNATVFINDGQERVFSNGVLDIETSSSILFNRGRIAKVIVQIPSNWLIF' A
#
# COMPACT_ATOMS: atom_id res chain seq x y z
N THR A 1 7.49 -7.35 9.40
CA THR A 1 7.50 -5.98 8.83
C THR A 1 6.10 -5.71 8.31
N PRO A 2 5.46 -4.56 8.57
CA PRO A 2 4.06 -4.33 8.21
C PRO A 2 3.82 -4.18 6.70
N LEU A 3 4.88 -4.22 5.88
CA LEU A 3 4.83 -4.07 4.43
C LEU A 3 4.89 -5.43 3.75
N GLN A 4 3.93 -5.70 2.85
CA GLN A 4 3.87 -6.89 2.02
C GLN A 4 3.74 -6.47 0.54
N TYR A 5 4.49 -7.13 -0.33
CA TYR A 5 4.36 -6.97 -1.78
C TYR A 5 3.59 -8.15 -2.35
N GLU A 6 2.65 -7.87 -3.26
CA GLU A 6 1.87 -8.88 -3.96
C GLU A 6 1.90 -8.61 -5.45
N ILE A 7 2.10 -9.67 -6.23
CA ILE A 7 2.04 -9.60 -7.69
C ILE A 7 0.57 -9.78 -8.08
N CYS A 8 0.07 -8.88 -8.93
CA CYS A 8 -1.32 -8.95 -9.39
C CYS A 8 -1.35 -8.84 -10.91
N GLU A 9 -1.83 -9.90 -11.57
CA GLU A 9 -1.85 -9.98 -13.05
C GLU A 9 -2.94 -9.09 -13.66
N ASP A 10 -4.02 -8.82 -12.92
CA ASP A 10 -5.16 -8.02 -13.37
C ASP A 10 -4.96 -6.51 -13.15
N LEU A 11 -3.77 -6.09 -12.71
CA LEU A 11 -3.47 -4.70 -12.34
C LEU A 11 -2.74 -3.98 -13.48
N GLU A 12 -3.32 -2.92 -14.03
CA GLU A 12 -2.63 -2.08 -15.04
C GLU A 12 -1.62 -1.10 -14.43
N LYS A 13 -1.85 -0.68 -13.17
CA LYS A 13 -1.03 0.29 -12.42
C LYS A 13 -0.90 -0.15 -10.97
N PRO A 14 0.23 0.13 -10.30
CA PRO A 14 0.42 -0.27 -8.91
C PRO A 14 -0.61 0.39 -7.99
N ASN A 15 -1.02 -0.35 -6.96
CA ASN A 15 -1.91 0.13 -5.91
C ASN A 15 -1.29 -0.16 -4.55
N ALA A 16 -1.53 0.73 -3.60
CA ALA A 16 -1.15 0.50 -2.21
C ALA A 16 -2.41 0.48 -1.34
N THR A 17 -2.59 -0.59 -0.58
CA THR A 17 -3.69 -0.75 0.37
C THR A 17 -3.14 -0.69 1.79
N VAL A 18 -3.68 0.21 2.60
CA VAL A 18 -3.31 0.35 4.00
C VAL A 18 -4.45 -0.12 4.90
N PHE A 19 -4.12 -1.03 5.81
CA PHE A 19 -4.99 -1.50 6.88
C PHE A 19 -4.59 -0.82 8.18
N ILE A 20 -5.55 -0.14 8.80
CA ILE A 20 -5.40 0.49 10.11
C ILE A 20 -5.93 -0.49 11.17
N ASN A 21 -5.39 -0.42 12.39
CA ASN A 21 -5.79 -1.31 13.50
C ASN A 21 -7.28 -1.24 13.89
N ASP A 22 -8.01 -0.23 13.44
CA ASP A 22 -9.46 -0.07 13.62
C ASP A 22 -10.28 -0.88 12.58
N GLY A 23 -9.61 -1.64 11.71
CA GLY A 23 -10.23 -2.43 10.65
C GLY A 23 -10.61 -1.61 9.41
N GLN A 24 -10.28 -0.31 9.35
CA GLN A 24 -10.50 0.49 8.14
C GLN A 24 -9.44 0.19 7.08
N GLU A 25 -9.93 0.03 5.86
CA GLU A 25 -9.12 -0.12 4.65
C GLU A 25 -9.07 1.21 3.88
N ARG A 26 -7.88 1.57 3.41
CA ARG A 26 -7.69 2.69 2.49
C ARG A 26 -6.85 2.24 1.30
N VAL A 27 -7.41 2.41 0.10
CA VAL A 27 -6.73 2.13 -1.16
C VAL A 27 -6.20 3.43 -1.75
N PHE A 28 -4.92 3.43 -2.11
CA PHE A 28 -4.23 4.53 -2.78
C PHE A 28 -3.89 4.10 -4.21
N SER A 29 -4.61 4.68 -5.16
CA SER A 29 -4.43 4.44 -6.59
C SER A 29 -3.10 5.04 -7.07
N ASN A 30 -2.41 4.33 -7.98
CA ASN A 30 -1.09 4.67 -8.53
C ASN A 30 0.11 4.40 -7.61
N GLY A 31 -0.07 3.76 -6.45
CA GLY A 31 1.03 3.22 -5.66
C GLY A 31 1.99 4.26 -5.07
N VAL A 32 1.65 5.55 -5.14
CA VAL A 32 2.47 6.62 -4.55
C VAL A 32 2.03 6.80 -3.09
N LEU A 33 2.79 6.18 -2.20
CA LEU A 33 2.87 6.55 -0.79
C LEU A 33 4.05 7.51 -0.66
N ASP A 34 3.82 8.80 -0.89
CA ASP A 34 4.86 9.81 -0.62
C ASP A 34 5.14 9.90 0.90
N ILE A 35 6.26 10.51 1.27
CA ILE A 35 6.70 10.58 2.67
C ILE A 35 5.70 11.34 3.55
N GLU A 36 5.00 12.32 3.01
CA GLU A 36 3.99 13.11 3.72
C GLU A 36 2.72 12.30 3.98
N THR A 37 2.26 11.55 2.98
CA THR A 37 1.12 10.63 3.05
C THR A 37 1.43 9.47 3.98
N SER A 38 2.62 8.89 3.87
CA SER A 38 3.11 7.84 4.75
C SER A 38 3.18 8.33 6.19
N SER A 39 3.76 9.52 6.41
CA SER A 39 3.84 10.13 7.73
C SER A 39 2.46 10.48 8.28
N SER A 40 1.56 11.04 7.49
CA SER A 40 0.18 11.33 7.91
C SER A 40 -0.56 10.06 8.32
N ILE A 41 -0.43 8.96 7.58
CA ILE A 41 -1.09 7.70 7.93
C ILE A 41 -0.43 7.05 9.17
N LEU A 42 0.90 7.13 9.31
CA LEU A 42 1.64 6.60 10.45
C LEU A 42 1.41 7.40 11.75
N PHE A 43 1.41 8.73 11.66
CA PHE A 43 1.36 9.63 12.80
C PHE A 43 -0.06 10.06 13.19
N ASN A 44 -1.00 10.19 12.25
CA ASN A 44 -2.29 10.83 12.52
C ASN A 44 -3.37 9.88 13.07
N ARG A 45 -3.14 8.55 13.11
CA ARG A 45 -4.14 7.58 13.62
C ARG A 45 -3.64 6.52 14.57
N GLY A 46 -2.35 6.52 14.90
CA GLY A 46 -1.80 5.57 15.87
C GLY A 46 -1.95 4.11 15.41
N ARG A 47 -0.90 3.62 14.74
CA ARG A 47 -0.64 2.21 14.40
C ARG A 47 -1.33 1.71 13.11
N ILE A 48 -0.59 1.85 12.01
CA ILE A 48 -0.78 1.03 10.81
C ILE A 48 -0.56 -0.44 11.18
N ALA A 49 -1.51 -1.29 10.79
CA ALA A 49 -1.43 -2.74 11.01
C ALA A 49 -0.64 -3.41 9.87
N LYS A 50 -0.97 -3.03 8.64
CA LYS A 50 -0.45 -3.67 7.41
C LYS A 50 -0.53 -2.71 6.22
N VAL A 51 0.45 -2.78 5.33
CA VAL A 51 0.48 -2.14 4.03
C VAL A 51 0.71 -3.23 2.99
N ILE A 52 -0.17 -3.33 2.01
CA ILE A 52 -0.03 -4.23 0.86
C ILE A 52 0.23 -3.37 -0.36
N VAL A 53 1.33 -3.64 -1.06
CA VAL A 53 1.64 -3.00 -2.35
C VAL A 53 1.43 -4.04 -3.43
N GLN A 54 0.44 -3.81 -4.27
CA GLN A 54 0.15 -4.65 -5.42
C GLN A 54 0.85 -4.08 -6.63
N ILE A 55 1.68 -4.90 -7.28
CA ILE A 55 2.50 -4.50 -8.42
C ILE A 55 2.03 -5.31 -9.65
N PRO A 56 1.85 -4.65 -10.81
CA PRO A 56 1.63 -5.34 -12.08
C PRO A 56 2.78 -6.31 -12.38
N SER A 57 2.45 -7.54 -12.79
CA SER A 57 3.46 -8.56 -13.11
C SER A 57 4.42 -8.14 -14.22
N ASN A 58 3.93 -7.34 -15.18
CA ASN A 58 4.71 -6.80 -16.30
C ASN A 58 5.71 -5.69 -15.90
N TRP A 59 5.69 -5.20 -14.65
CA TRP A 59 6.66 -4.23 -14.13
C TRP A 59 7.83 -4.88 -13.40
N LEU A 60 7.78 -6.20 -13.18
CA LEU A 60 8.88 -6.94 -12.59
C LEU A 60 9.92 -7.25 -13.67
N ILE A 61 11.14 -6.76 -13.50
CA ILE A 61 12.29 -7.15 -14.32
C ILE A 61 12.86 -8.42 -13.68
N PHE A 62 12.78 -9.54 -14.40
CA PHE A 62 13.34 -10.83 -13.99
C PHE A 62 14.80 -10.99 -14.46
#